data_AF-G8YK03-F1
#
_entry.id   AF-G8YK03-F1
#
_cell.length_a   1.000
_cell.length_b   1.000
_cell.length_c   1.000
_cell.angle_alpha   90.00
_cell.angle_beta   90.00
_cell.angle_gamma   90.00
#
_symmetry.space_group_name_H-M   'P 1'
#
loop_
_entity.id
_entity.type
_entity.pdbx_description
1 polymer ?
#
loop_
_entity_poly.entity_id
_entity_poly.type
_entity_poly.pdbx_seq_one_letter_code
_entity_poly.pdbx_strand_id
1 'polypeptide(L)'
;MSTDSQGSAVMPHEDNPLRHKMTSKQFDASVKFYEADHRLTKDDRLDLSKDLQDVVFKSSSIGYLSGIGNFFLPTIADRFQSKKAENVVNKGRFQFPRIQKPFFSFFLGLATMMFMHQSVSKYQFSKQIERLEADSSKSRQAEVWKAMDYHSASLFYLYYRKTAQNPTFTIKDPRSFTQHNAHEVHYDPPSKNTHFTKALGIGDESMSQNSNLSHWDRIRLANGFYPTESTSESESPELQSIESDPFLSNTQEGSSASVDTPSQAPNTKKTAWDRIRESSGK
;
A
#
# COMPACT_ATOMS: atom_id res chain seq x y z
N MET A 1 -9.74 14.98 57.55
CA MET A 1 -10.76 14.61 56.56
C MET A 1 -10.12 14.77 55.20
N SER A 2 -9.66 13.66 54.65
CA SER A 2 -9.00 13.58 53.33
C SER A 2 -10.08 13.55 52.26
N THR A 3 -9.96 14.38 51.23
CA THR A 3 -10.74 14.24 49.99
C THR A 3 -9.81 13.68 48.94
N ASP A 4 -9.93 12.37 48.73
CA ASP A 4 -9.26 11.62 47.67
C ASP A 4 -9.82 12.00 46.29
N SER A 5 -8.90 12.38 45.41
CA SER A 5 -8.72 11.80 44.07
C SER A 5 -9.98 11.38 43.30
N GLN A 6 -10.48 12.28 42.44
CA GLN A 6 -11.22 11.87 41.25
C GLN A 6 -10.24 11.22 40.26
N GLY A 7 -10.21 9.89 40.25
CA GLY A 7 -9.55 9.11 39.22
C GLY A 7 -10.31 9.24 37.90
N SER A 8 -9.61 9.70 36.87
CA SER A 8 -10.01 9.53 35.48
C SER A 8 -10.30 8.05 35.22
N ALA A 9 -11.48 7.77 34.66
CA ALA A 9 -11.91 6.44 34.28
C ALA A 9 -10.89 5.77 33.34
N VAL A 10 -10.17 4.79 33.87
CA VAL A 10 -9.39 3.83 33.07
C VAL A 10 -10.40 2.88 32.43
N MET A 11 -10.72 3.11 31.15
CA MET A 11 -11.49 2.16 30.34
C MET A 11 -10.74 0.82 30.25
N PRO A 12 -11.44 -0.33 30.27
CA PRO A 12 -10.80 -1.62 30.39
C PRO A 12 -9.98 -1.97 29.14
N HIS A 13 -8.76 -2.42 29.39
CA HIS A 13 -7.71 -2.75 28.41
C HIS A 13 -7.98 -4.01 27.55
N GLU A 14 -9.18 -4.60 27.62
CA GLU A 14 -9.50 -5.92 27.03
C GLU A 14 -9.99 -5.88 25.57
N ASP A 15 -10.51 -4.75 25.08
CA ASP A 15 -11.16 -4.68 23.75
C ASP A 15 -10.24 -4.23 22.60
N ASN A 16 -8.92 -4.16 22.81
CA ASN A 16 -8.01 -3.75 21.75
C ASN A 16 -7.66 -4.94 20.82
N PRO A 17 -8.13 -4.97 19.56
CA PRO A 17 -7.92 -6.11 18.68
C PRO A 17 -6.45 -6.31 18.29
N LEU A 18 -5.58 -5.29 18.44
CA LEU A 18 -4.15 -5.43 18.19
C LEU A 18 -3.47 -6.28 19.26
N ARG A 19 -3.94 -6.23 20.51
CA ARG A 19 -3.40 -7.06 21.60
C ARG A 19 -3.70 -8.55 21.41
N HIS A 20 -4.79 -8.89 20.70
CA HIS A 20 -5.11 -10.26 20.35
C HIS A 20 -4.27 -10.76 19.15
N LYS A 21 -3.90 -9.88 18.20
CA LYS A 21 -3.17 -10.27 16.99
C LYS A 21 -1.64 -10.23 17.14
N MET A 22 -1.14 -9.41 18.06
CA MET A 22 0.29 -9.19 18.26
C MET A 22 0.79 -9.79 19.57
N THR A 23 2.05 -10.20 19.59
CA THR A 23 2.71 -10.58 20.85
C THR A 23 2.90 -9.31 21.70
N SER A 24 2.88 -9.43 23.03
CA SER A 24 3.13 -8.30 23.95
C SER A 24 4.38 -7.47 23.56
N LYS A 25 5.49 -8.14 23.23
CA LYS A 25 6.72 -7.46 22.74
C LYS A 25 6.52 -6.65 21.46
N GLN A 26 5.72 -7.14 20.53
CA GLN A 26 5.43 -6.45 19.27
C GLN A 26 4.50 -5.25 19.51
N PHE A 27 3.53 -5.40 20.41
CA PHE A 27 2.67 -4.31 20.83
C PHE A 27 3.49 -3.19 21.49
N ASP A 28 4.37 -3.52 22.44
CA ASP A 28 5.25 -2.54 23.08
C ASP A 28 6.20 -1.86 22.10
N ALA A 29 6.74 -2.60 21.12
CA ALA A 29 7.55 -2.04 20.05
C ALA A 29 6.75 -1.05 19.18
N SER A 30 5.49 -1.37 18.85
CA SER A 30 4.61 -0.49 18.08
C SER A 30 4.27 0.80 18.83
N VAL A 31 4.06 0.70 20.14
CA VAL A 31 3.84 1.85 21.03
C VAL A 31 5.08 2.73 21.10
N LYS A 32 6.27 2.13 21.28
CA LYS A 32 7.54 2.85 21.32
C LYS A 32 7.81 3.57 19.99
N PHE A 33 7.51 2.91 18.87
CA PHE A 33 7.60 3.52 17.55
C PHE A 33 6.63 4.70 17.41
N TYR A 34 5.37 4.54 17.82
CA TYR A 34 4.38 5.62 17.81
C TYR A 34 4.86 6.84 18.61
N GLU A 35 5.34 6.63 19.83
CA GLU A 35 5.82 7.70 20.71
C GLU A 35 7.03 8.43 20.12
N ALA A 36 7.94 7.71 19.46
CA ALA A 36 9.09 8.30 18.78
C ALA A 36 8.67 9.06 17.50
N ASP A 37 7.77 8.50 16.69
CA ASP A 37 7.30 9.08 15.42
C ASP A 37 6.54 10.40 15.63
N HIS A 38 5.77 10.50 16.72
CA HIS A 38 4.99 11.70 17.04
C HIS A 38 5.85 12.89 17.47
N ARG A 39 7.11 12.64 17.83
CA ARG A 39 8.09 13.70 18.13
C ARG A 39 8.71 14.29 16.87
N LEU A 40 8.57 13.64 15.71
CA LEU A 40 9.20 14.09 14.47
C LEU A 40 8.50 15.30 13.86
N THR A 41 9.31 16.27 13.40
CA THR A 41 8.83 17.36 12.56
C THR A 41 8.64 16.93 11.11
N LYS A 42 8.00 17.76 10.29
CA LYS A 42 7.82 17.48 8.85
C LYS A 42 9.17 17.35 8.12
N ASP A 43 10.13 18.20 8.47
CA ASP A 43 11.47 18.18 7.88
C ASP A 43 12.24 16.92 8.31
N ASP A 44 12.12 16.53 9.59
CA ASP A 44 12.68 15.27 10.08
C ASP A 44 12.15 14.07 9.29
N ARG A 45 10.85 14.05 8.96
CA ARG A 45 10.23 12.98 8.16
C ARG A 45 10.76 12.94 6.72
N LEU A 46 10.99 14.10 6.11
CA LEU A 46 11.62 14.18 4.78
C LEU A 46 13.04 13.62 4.81
N ASP A 47 13.83 13.99 5.79
CA ASP A 47 15.21 13.51 5.92
C ASP A 47 15.26 12.01 6.23
N LEU A 48 14.39 11.50 7.11
CA LEU A 48 14.22 10.07 7.33
C LEU A 48 13.90 9.33 6.04
N SER A 49 13.01 9.87 5.20
CA SER A 49 12.65 9.23 3.94
C SER A 49 13.84 9.13 2.98
N LYS A 50 14.71 10.15 2.93
CA LYS A 50 15.93 10.14 2.09
C LYS A 50 16.95 9.14 2.63
N ASP A 51 17.18 9.15 3.94
CA ASP A 51 18.13 8.24 4.58
C ASP A 51 17.69 6.77 4.42
N LEU A 52 16.39 6.48 4.61
CA LEU A 52 15.84 5.14 4.38
C LEU A 52 15.93 4.73 2.91
N GLN A 53 15.68 5.65 1.97
CA GLN A 53 15.84 5.38 0.54
C GLN A 53 17.28 4.98 0.21
N ASP A 54 18.26 5.71 0.75
CA ASP A 54 19.68 5.44 0.54
C ASP A 54 20.08 4.08 1.12
N VAL A 55 19.65 3.76 2.34
CA VAL A 55 19.92 2.45 2.97
C VAL A 55 19.31 1.31 2.15
N VAL A 56 18.03 1.42 1.77
CA VAL A 56 17.32 0.39 0.98
C VAL A 56 17.95 0.22 -0.39
N PHE A 57 18.30 1.33 -1.07
CA PHE A 57 18.90 1.27 -2.39
C PHE A 57 20.32 0.67 -2.35
N LYS A 58 21.15 1.07 -1.37
CA LYS A 58 22.50 0.53 -1.19
C LYS A 58 22.48 -0.96 -0.87
N SER A 59 21.64 -1.39 0.08
CA SER A 59 21.58 -2.80 0.47
C SER A 59 21.02 -3.68 -0.65
N SER A 60 20.04 -3.18 -1.41
CA SER A 60 19.52 -3.88 -2.59
C SER A 60 20.57 -3.97 -3.69
N SER A 61 21.26 -2.88 -3.99
CA SER A 61 22.30 -2.83 -5.03
C SER A 61 23.45 -3.79 -4.73
N ILE A 62 23.95 -3.81 -3.48
CA ILE A 62 25.01 -4.73 -3.06
C ILE A 62 24.52 -6.18 -3.10
N GLY A 63 23.29 -6.44 -2.66
CA GLY A 63 22.67 -7.77 -2.77
C GLY A 63 22.64 -8.26 -4.22
N TYR A 64 22.11 -7.45 -5.14
CA TYR A 64 22.03 -7.80 -6.56
C TYR A 64 23.40 -7.99 -7.21
N LEU A 65 24.36 -7.09 -6.95
CA LEU A 65 25.73 -7.22 -7.47
C LEU A 65 26.41 -8.48 -6.94
N SER A 66 26.23 -8.80 -5.67
CA SER A 66 26.74 -10.04 -5.07
C SER A 66 26.11 -11.27 -5.71
N GLY A 67 24.80 -11.28 -5.91
CA GLY A 67 24.09 -12.37 -6.56
C GLY A 67 24.55 -12.61 -8.00
N ILE A 68 24.70 -11.54 -8.79
CA ILE A 68 25.21 -11.60 -10.16
C ILE A 68 26.65 -12.13 -10.16
N GLY A 69 27.53 -11.60 -9.30
CA GLY A 69 28.92 -12.05 -9.21
C GLY A 69 29.04 -13.54 -8.89
N ASN A 70 28.24 -14.00 -7.91
CA ASN A 70 28.25 -15.40 -7.49
C ASN A 70 27.55 -16.35 -8.48
N PHE A 71 26.58 -15.85 -9.26
CA PHE A 71 25.97 -16.61 -10.35
C PHE A 71 27.01 -16.97 -11.42
N PHE A 72 27.88 -16.03 -11.79
CA PHE A 72 28.94 -16.27 -12.76
C PHE A 72 30.16 -17.00 -12.19
N LEU A 73 30.26 -17.14 -10.86
CA LEU A 73 31.45 -17.68 -10.19
C LEU A 73 31.82 -19.11 -10.65
N PRO A 74 30.89 -20.09 -10.77
CA PRO A 74 31.22 -21.41 -11.30
C PRO A 74 31.73 -21.37 -12.75
N THR A 75 31.08 -20.54 -13.59
CA THR A 75 31.49 -20.38 -14.99
C THR A 75 32.88 -19.74 -15.11
N ILE A 76 33.22 -18.80 -14.23
CA ILE A 76 34.54 -18.17 -14.16
C ILE A 76 35.58 -19.19 -13.66
N ALA A 77 35.28 -19.93 -12.59
CA ALA A 77 36.17 -20.93 -12.01
C ALA A 77 36.52 -22.04 -13.03
N ASP A 78 35.51 -22.58 -13.73
CA ASP A 78 35.70 -23.59 -14.76
C ASP A 78 36.54 -23.06 -15.93
N ARG A 79 36.38 -21.79 -16.32
CA ARG A 79 37.21 -21.14 -17.35
C ARG A 79 38.67 -20.99 -16.91
N PHE A 80 38.94 -20.71 -15.65
CA PHE A 80 40.32 -20.61 -15.14
C PHE A 80 40.98 -21.98 -14.94
N GLN A 81 40.23 -23.00 -14.56
CA GLN A 81 40.74 -24.37 -14.40
C GLN A 81 40.93 -25.07 -15.75
N SER A 82 40.00 -24.90 -16.71
CA SER A 82 40.11 -25.49 -18.05
C SER A 82 41.22 -24.86 -18.90
N LYS A 83 41.57 -23.59 -18.65
CA LYS A 83 42.76 -22.95 -19.25
C LYS A 83 44.08 -23.59 -18.82
N LYS A 84 44.11 -24.33 -17.71
CA LYS A 84 45.29 -25.15 -17.32
C LYS A 84 45.32 -26.49 -18.05
N ALA A 85 44.21 -26.92 -18.64
CA ALA A 85 44.07 -28.20 -19.36
C ALA A 85 44.14 -28.06 -20.89
N GLU A 86 43.76 -26.91 -21.47
CA GLU A 86 43.81 -26.67 -22.93
C GLU A 86 44.89 -25.65 -23.31
N ASN A 87 46.09 -26.14 -23.59
CA ASN A 87 47.07 -25.49 -24.48
C ASN A 87 46.76 -25.76 -25.97
N VAL A 88 45.55 -26.19 -26.32
CA VAL A 88 45.22 -26.62 -27.69
C VAL A 88 44.11 -25.75 -28.29
N VAL A 89 44.55 -24.81 -29.12
CA VAL A 89 43.92 -24.41 -30.39
C VAL A 89 42.40 -24.24 -30.36
N ASN A 90 41.91 -23.04 -30.04
CA ASN A 90 40.72 -22.47 -30.68
C ASN A 90 40.65 -20.95 -30.42
N LYS A 91 41.50 -20.21 -31.12
CA LYS A 91 41.35 -18.76 -31.30
C LYS A 91 40.27 -18.54 -32.37
N GLY A 92 39.14 -17.92 -32.03
CA GLY A 92 38.32 -17.24 -33.06
C GLY A 92 36.81 -17.44 -33.06
N ARG A 93 36.18 -18.04 -32.05
CA ARG A 93 34.71 -17.94 -31.92
C ARG A 93 34.34 -17.35 -30.57
N PHE A 94 33.68 -16.19 -30.59
CA PHE A 94 32.90 -15.69 -29.46
C PHE A 94 31.77 -16.70 -29.19
N GLN A 95 32.09 -17.79 -28.48
CA GLN A 95 31.09 -18.65 -27.90
C GLN A 95 30.47 -17.87 -26.74
N PHE A 96 29.17 -17.64 -26.82
CA PHE A 96 28.39 -17.18 -25.66
C PHE A 96 28.78 -18.04 -24.45
N PRO A 97 28.97 -17.44 -23.25
CA PRO A 97 29.36 -18.20 -22.08
C PRO A 97 28.26 -19.22 -21.79
N ARG A 98 28.54 -20.49 -22.11
CA ARG A 98 27.70 -21.60 -21.66
C ARG A 98 27.82 -21.63 -20.15
N ILE A 99 26.74 -21.25 -19.47
CA ILE A 99 26.67 -21.27 -18.01
C ILE A 99 26.78 -22.74 -17.59
N GLN A 100 27.92 -23.11 -17.03
CA GLN A 100 28.12 -24.45 -16.50
C GLN A 100 27.33 -24.57 -15.19
N LYS A 101 26.51 -25.62 -15.07
CA LYS A 101 25.64 -25.88 -13.91
C LYS A 101 24.68 -24.71 -13.59
N PRO A 102 23.75 -24.35 -14.50
CA PRO A 102 22.90 -23.17 -14.37
C PRO A 102 22.05 -23.17 -13.10
N PHE A 103 21.54 -24.32 -12.67
CA PHE A 103 20.78 -24.44 -11.43
C PHE A 103 21.63 -24.18 -10.19
N PHE A 104 22.84 -24.76 -10.12
CA PHE A 104 23.74 -24.54 -8.98
C PHE A 104 24.21 -23.08 -8.92
N SER A 105 24.62 -22.50 -10.06
CA SER A 105 24.94 -21.08 -10.19
C SER A 105 23.77 -20.19 -9.75
N PHE A 106 22.55 -20.53 -10.14
CA PHE A 106 21.35 -19.81 -9.73
C PHE A 106 21.13 -19.87 -8.22
N PHE A 107 21.16 -21.06 -7.61
CA PHE A 107 21.00 -21.19 -6.16
C PHE A 107 22.12 -20.51 -5.38
N LEU A 108 23.36 -20.61 -5.84
CA LEU A 108 24.50 -19.94 -5.23
C LEU A 108 24.35 -18.42 -5.31
N GLY A 109 23.97 -17.89 -6.47
CA GLY A 109 23.66 -16.47 -6.66
C GLY A 109 22.50 -16.00 -5.77
N LEU A 110 21.41 -16.76 -5.68
CA LEU A 110 20.26 -16.43 -4.85
C LEU A 110 20.61 -16.45 -3.35
N ALA A 111 21.29 -17.50 -2.88
CA ALA A 111 21.66 -17.64 -1.48
C ALA A 111 22.63 -16.52 -1.04
N THR A 112 23.63 -16.22 -1.86
CA THR A 112 24.57 -15.12 -1.59
C THR A 112 23.90 -13.76 -1.65
N MET A 113 22.98 -13.54 -2.60
CA MET A 113 22.16 -12.33 -2.68
C MET A 113 21.36 -12.12 -1.39
N MET A 114 20.61 -13.13 -0.93
CA MET A 114 19.78 -13.01 0.27
C MET A 114 20.63 -12.79 1.52
N PHE A 115 21.70 -13.57 1.68
CA PHE A 115 22.61 -13.44 2.82
C PHE A 115 23.27 -12.05 2.85
N MET A 116 23.87 -11.62 1.74
CA MET A 116 24.52 -10.31 1.68
C MET A 116 23.52 -9.17 1.85
N HIS A 117 22.33 -9.28 1.27
CA HIS A 117 21.30 -8.28 1.48
C HIS A 117 20.93 -8.15 2.96
N GLN A 118 20.76 -9.25 3.69
CA GLN A 118 20.46 -9.22 5.13
C GLN A 118 21.63 -8.66 5.95
N SER A 119 22.86 -9.12 5.71
CA SER A 119 24.04 -8.65 6.44
C SER A 119 24.29 -7.16 6.20
N VAL A 120 24.22 -6.71 4.95
CA VAL A 120 24.45 -5.31 4.57
C VAL A 120 23.33 -4.42 5.09
N SER A 121 22.06 -4.85 4.99
CA SER A 121 20.93 -4.07 5.52
C SER A 121 21.10 -3.85 7.02
N LYS A 122 21.43 -4.90 7.78
CA LYS A 122 21.69 -4.78 9.22
C LYS A 122 22.86 -3.84 9.51
N TYR A 123 23.98 -3.99 8.80
CA TYR A 123 25.16 -3.13 8.99
C TYR A 123 24.86 -1.66 8.68
N GLN A 124 24.23 -1.36 7.55
CA GLN A 124 23.89 0.02 7.16
C GLN A 124 22.89 0.64 8.14
N PHE A 125 21.92 -0.14 8.62
CA PHE A 125 20.94 0.32 9.60
C PHE A 125 21.58 0.64 10.95
N SER A 126 22.42 -0.25 11.49
CA SER A 126 23.17 -0.01 12.73
C SER A 126 24.10 1.19 12.61
N LYS A 127 24.84 1.30 11.49
CA LYS A 127 25.73 2.44 11.23
C LYS A 127 24.96 3.77 11.16
N GLN A 128 23.75 3.77 10.60
CA GLN A 128 22.92 4.98 10.56
C GLN A 128 22.43 5.37 11.96
N ILE A 129 22.07 4.40 12.81
CA ILE A 129 21.75 4.66 14.23
C ILE A 129 22.93 5.32 14.92
N GLU A 130 24.13 4.72 14.83
CA GLU A 130 25.35 5.26 15.46
C GLU A 130 25.67 6.68 14.99
N ARG A 131 25.51 6.95 13.69
CA ARG A 131 25.71 8.28 13.11
C ARG A 131 24.73 9.31 13.67
N LEU A 132 23.47 8.94 13.84
CA LEU A 132 22.43 9.84 14.36
C LEU A 132 22.54 10.03 15.88
N GLU A 133 23.04 9.03 16.62
CA GLU A 133 23.35 9.17 18.04
C GLU A 133 24.54 10.10 18.30
N ALA A 134 25.53 10.10 17.42
CA ALA A 134 26.68 11.00 17.50
C ALA A 134 26.29 12.48 17.29
N ASP A 135 25.19 12.74 16.59
CA ASP A 135 24.68 14.08 16.33
C ASP A 135 23.52 14.42 17.28
N SER A 136 23.80 15.18 18.33
CA SER A 136 22.80 15.56 19.34
C SER A 136 21.61 16.31 18.76
N SER A 137 21.77 16.99 17.62
CA SER A 137 20.69 17.71 16.94
C SER A 137 19.64 16.77 16.35
N LYS A 138 20.01 15.52 16.04
CA LYS A 138 19.18 14.50 15.40
C LYS A 138 18.70 13.41 16.36
N SER A 139 18.72 13.67 17.66
CA SER A 139 18.28 12.72 18.69
C SER A 139 16.86 12.16 18.45
N ARG A 140 15.92 13.00 17.99
CA ARG A 140 14.55 12.56 17.64
C ARG A 140 14.53 11.52 16.51
N GLN A 141 15.37 11.72 15.50
CA GLN A 141 15.50 10.79 14.38
C GLN A 141 16.12 9.48 14.87
N ALA A 142 17.16 9.54 15.72
CA ALA A 142 17.81 8.37 16.28
C ALA A 142 16.83 7.47 17.08
N GLU A 143 15.95 8.06 17.88
CA GLU A 143 14.92 7.31 18.63
C GLU A 143 14.00 6.50 17.71
N VAL A 144 13.59 7.10 16.59
CA VAL A 144 12.74 6.44 15.59
C VAL A 144 13.50 5.32 14.88
N TRP A 145 14.75 5.55 14.48
CA TRP A 145 15.60 4.50 13.89
C TRP A 145 15.79 3.30 14.81
N LYS A 146 15.87 3.50 16.13
CA LYS A 146 15.93 2.40 17.11
C LYS A 146 14.61 1.67 17.29
N ALA A 147 13.48 2.34 17.07
CA ALA A 147 12.15 1.76 17.22
C ALA A 147 11.69 1.05 15.93
N MET A 148 12.28 1.36 14.79
CA MET A 148 12.03 0.70 13.51
C MET A 148 12.71 -0.67 13.43
N ASP A 149 12.05 -1.58 12.72
CA ASP A 149 12.64 -2.85 12.30
C ASP A 149 13.34 -2.70 10.94
N TYR A 150 14.60 -3.13 10.87
CA TYR A 150 15.42 -3.01 9.67
C TYR A 150 14.89 -3.88 8.51
N HIS A 151 14.20 -5.00 8.79
CA HIS A 151 13.61 -5.83 7.75
C HIS A 151 12.49 -5.11 6.99
N SER A 152 11.81 -4.18 7.65
CA SER A 152 10.70 -3.40 7.09
C SER A 152 11.11 -1.97 6.70
N ALA A 153 12.41 -1.69 6.57
CA ALA A 153 12.93 -0.37 6.18
C ALA A 153 12.31 0.18 4.87
N SER A 154 11.98 -0.68 3.91
CA SER A 154 11.30 -0.30 2.66
C SER A 154 9.87 0.18 2.87
N LEU A 155 9.13 -0.43 3.82
CA LEU A 155 7.80 0.02 4.21
C LEU A 155 7.87 1.36 4.93
N PHE A 156 8.83 1.51 5.85
CA PHE A 156 9.07 2.78 6.53
C PHE A 156 9.48 3.89 5.56
N TYR A 157 10.29 3.59 4.54
CA TYR A 157 10.59 4.55 3.47
C TYR A 157 9.31 5.09 2.82
N LEU A 158 8.40 4.20 2.41
CA LEU A 158 7.13 4.59 1.79
C LEU A 158 6.23 5.36 2.76
N TYR A 159 6.19 4.94 4.02
CA TYR A 159 5.47 5.60 5.10
C TYR A 159 5.96 7.05 5.26
N TYR A 160 7.26 7.26 5.47
CA TYR A 160 7.82 8.60 5.66
C TYR A 160 7.70 9.47 4.42
N ARG A 161 7.85 8.89 3.23
CA ARG A 161 7.63 9.63 1.97
C ARG A 161 6.19 10.14 1.88
N LYS A 162 5.20 9.35 2.29
CA LYS A 162 3.79 9.75 2.30
C LYS A 162 3.45 10.73 3.42
N THR A 163 3.88 10.45 4.64
CA THR A 163 3.56 11.30 5.80
C THR A 163 4.25 12.65 5.77
N ALA A 164 5.42 12.75 5.11
CA ALA A 164 6.08 14.02 4.85
C ALA A 164 5.28 14.92 3.89
N GLN A 165 4.53 14.34 2.95
CA GLN A 165 3.65 15.10 2.05
C GLN A 165 2.35 15.48 2.78
N ASN A 166 1.72 14.49 3.41
CA ASN A 166 0.44 14.64 4.09
C ASN A 166 0.52 14.05 5.52
N PRO A 167 0.47 14.89 6.59
CA PRO A 167 0.57 14.41 7.97
C PRO A 167 -0.63 13.57 8.43
N THR A 168 -1.73 13.58 7.67
CA THR A 168 -2.95 12.80 7.95
C THR A 168 -2.72 11.28 7.91
N PHE A 169 -1.67 10.81 7.21
CA PHE A 169 -1.32 9.38 7.17
C PHE A 169 -0.48 8.90 8.34
N THR A 170 -0.23 9.76 9.32
CA THR A 170 0.53 9.37 10.52
C THR A 170 -0.22 8.27 11.25
N ILE A 171 0.51 7.24 11.68
CA ILE A 171 -0.06 6.09 12.37
C ILE A 171 -0.76 6.55 13.66
N LYS A 172 -1.99 6.10 13.88
CA LYS A 172 -2.77 6.40 15.09
C LYS A 172 -2.23 5.61 16.29
N ASP A 173 -2.55 6.06 17.50
CA ASP A 173 -2.07 5.42 18.74
C ASP A 173 -2.54 3.95 18.81
N PRO A 174 -1.62 2.97 18.84
CA PRO A 174 -1.98 1.56 18.93
C PRO A 174 -2.74 1.23 20.22
N ARG A 175 -2.62 2.03 21.30
CA ARG A 175 -3.38 1.83 22.55
C ARG A 175 -4.87 2.17 22.39
N SER A 176 -5.17 3.18 21.57
CA SER A 176 -6.52 3.67 21.29
C SER A 176 -7.25 2.91 20.19
N PHE A 177 -6.61 1.88 19.63
CA PHE A 177 -7.15 1.17 18.47
C PHE A 177 -8.36 0.33 18.85
N THR A 178 -9.49 0.61 18.21
CA THR A 178 -10.76 -0.11 18.37
C THR A 178 -11.16 -0.81 17.08
N GLN A 179 -12.08 -1.78 17.15
CA GLN A 179 -12.55 -2.52 15.97
C GLN A 179 -13.23 -1.62 14.92
N HIS A 180 -13.89 -0.53 15.36
CA HIS A 180 -14.47 0.45 14.45
C HIS A 180 -13.41 1.21 13.64
N ASN A 181 -12.27 1.53 14.26
CA ASN A 181 -11.16 2.22 13.59
C ASN A 181 -10.45 1.34 12.55
N ALA A 182 -10.65 0.03 12.57
CA ALA A 182 -10.06 -0.88 11.59
C ALA A 182 -10.63 -0.71 10.17
N HIS A 183 -11.84 -0.15 10.04
CA HIS A 183 -12.54 0.03 8.77
C HIS A 183 -12.65 1.50 8.34
N GLU A 184 -11.90 2.40 8.98
CA GLU A 184 -11.93 3.80 8.62
C GLU A 184 -11.35 4.01 7.22
N VAL A 185 -12.18 4.56 6.32
CA VAL A 185 -11.81 4.82 4.93
C VAL A 185 -11.14 6.20 4.88
N HIS A 186 -9.84 6.23 4.61
CA HIS A 186 -9.13 7.48 4.34
C HIS A 186 -9.33 7.86 2.87
N TYR A 187 -10.00 8.99 2.62
CA TYR A 187 -10.19 9.50 1.26
C TYR A 187 -9.05 10.44 0.88
N ASP A 188 -8.25 10.01 -0.09
CA ASP A 188 -7.28 10.89 -0.74
C ASP A 188 -7.89 11.47 -2.01
N PRO A 189 -8.04 12.81 -2.10
CA PRO A 189 -8.48 13.40 -3.34
C PRO A 189 -7.44 13.08 -4.45
N PRO A 190 -7.89 12.67 -5.65
CA PRO A 190 -6.98 12.32 -6.74
C PRO A 190 -6.06 13.52 -7.03
N SER A 191 -4.76 13.25 -7.14
CA SER A 191 -3.80 14.30 -7.45
C SER A 191 -4.10 14.86 -8.85
N LYS A 192 -3.98 16.18 -9.00
CA LYS A 192 -4.24 16.91 -10.25
C LYS A 192 -3.39 16.42 -11.44
N ASN A 193 -2.35 15.63 -11.19
CA ASN A 193 -1.43 15.10 -12.19
C ASN A 193 -1.61 13.59 -12.32
N THR A 194 -2.65 13.12 -13.01
CA THR A 194 -2.87 11.68 -13.20
C THR A 194 -3.04 11.31 -14.67
N HIS A 195 -1.93 10.86 -15.28
CA HIS A 195 -1.95 10.15 -16.57
C HIS A 195 -2.80 8.86 -16.53
N PHE A 196 -2.99 8.29 -15.34
CA PHE A 196 -3.74 7.04 -15.12
C PHE A 196 -5.26 7.24 -15.11
N THR A 197 -5.74 8.34 -14.53
CA THR A 197 -7.18 8.67 -14.52
C THR A 197 -7.66 9.05 -15.92
N LYS A 198 -6.80 9.71 -16.72
CA LYS A 198 -6.99 9.92 -18.16
C LYS A 198 -7.12 8.61 -18.95
N ALA A 199 -6.32 7.59 -18.64
CA ALA A 199 -6.40 6.28 -19.30
C ALA A 199 -7.67 5.49 -18.95
N LEU A 200 -8.25 5.76 -17.77
CA LEU A 200 -9.52 5.18 -17.32
C LEU A 200 -10.75 6.01 -17.73
N GLY A 201 -10.57 7.14 -18.43
CA GLY A 201 -11.65 8.07 -18.77
C GLY A 201 -12.29 8.77 -17.56
N ILE A 202 -11.70 8.63 -16.38
CA ILE A 202 -12.16 9.27 -15.14
C ILE A 202 -11.48 10.62 -15.06
N GLY A 203 -12.16 11.69 -15.45
CA GLY A 203 -11.62 13.05 -15.40
C GLY A 203 -11.13 13.60 -16.75
N ASP A 204 -11.76 13.19 -17.85
CA ASP A 204 -11.61 13.91 -19.11
C ASP A 204 -12.10 15.36 -18.93
N GLU A 205 -11.27 16.33 -19.31
CA GLU A 205 -11.56 17.77 -19.16
C GLU A 205 -12.80 18.21 -19.96
N SER A 206 -13.29 17.36 -20.87
CA SER A 206 -14.56 17.53 -21.59
C SER A 206 -15.79 17.47 -20.68
N MET A 207 -15.69 16.95 -19.45
CA MET A 207 -16.73 17.04 -18.40
C MET A 207 -16.46 18.13 -17.34
N SER A 208 -15.38 18.92 -17.47
CA SER A 208 -15.02 19.94 -16.48
C SER A 208 -15.95 21.16 -16.43
N GLN A 209 -16.99 21.22 -17.28
CA GLN A 209 -18.04 22.24 -17.15
C GLN A 209 -18.89 22.09 -15.88
N ASN A 210 -18.79 20.96 -15.17
CA ASN A 210 -19.48 20.75 -13.90
C ASN A 210 -18.50 20.77 -12.71
N SER A 211 -17.86 21.92 -12.49
CA SER A 211 -16.93 22.15 -11.36
C SER A 211 -17.57 22.01 -9.97
N ASN A 212 -18.90 21.94 -9.87
CA ASN A 212 -19.64 21.87 -8.61
C ASN A 212 -20.03 20.46 -8.14
N LEU A 213 -19.67 19.40 -8.88
CA LEU A 213 -20.05 18.03 -8.51
C LEU A 213 -19.03 17.39 -7.55
N SER A 214 -19.55 16.77 -6.49
CA SER A 214 -18.76 15.95 -5.57
C SER A 214 -18.08 14.80 -6.33
N HIS A 215 -16.93 14.33 -5.83
CA HIS A 215 -16.21 13.22 -6.47
C HIS A 215 -17.09 11.97 -6.61
N TRP A 216 -17.94 11.70 -5.62
CA TRP A 216 -18.91 10.61 -5.67
C TRP A 216 -19.99 10.83 -6.73
N ASP A 217 -20.37 12.07 -7.02
CA ASP A 217 -21.31 12.39 -8.10
C ASP A 217 -20.68 12.10 -9.46
N ARG A 218 -19.39 12.39 -9.62
CA ARG A 218 -18.64 12.08 -10.84
C ARG A 218 -18.56 10.56 -11.07
N ILE A 219 -18.30 9.79 -10.02
CA ILE A 219 -18.30 8.32 -10.08
C ILE A 219 -19.70 7.79 -10.42
N ARG A 220 -20.75 8.34 -9.81
CA ARG A 220 -22.15 7.96 -10.10
C ARG A 220 -22.51 8.23 -11.56
N LEU A 221 -22.19 9.41 -12.06
CA LEU A 221 -22.41 9.80 -13.47
C LEU A 221 -21.64 8.90 -14.44
N ALA A 222 -20.36 8.61 -14.17
CA ALA A 222 -19.55 7.72 -15.01
C ALA A 222 -20.12 6.30 -15.09
N ASN A 223 -20.80 5.84 -14.04
CA ASN A 223 -21.45 4.54 -13.99
C ASN A 223 -22.90 4.55 -14.53
N GLY A 224 -23.40 5.69 -15.02
CA GLY A 224 -24.74 5.84 -15.60
C GLY A 224 -25.84 6.17 -14.60
N PHE A 225 -25.49 6.49 -13.35
CA PHE A 225 -26.43 7.02 -12.36
C PHE A 225 -26.50 8.54 -12.50
N TYR A 226 -27.45 9.01 -13.29
CA TYR A 226 -27.76 10.44 -13.37
C TYR A 226 -28.54 10.83 -12.13
N PRO A 227 -28.16 11.92 -11.42
CA PRO A 227 -29.06 12.55 -10.47
C PRO A 227 -30.33 12.89 -11.23
N THR A 228 -31.47 12.33 -10.81
CA THR A 228 -32.76 12.92 -11.14
C THR A 228 -32.69 14.37 -10.70
N GLU A 229 -32.87 15.30 -11.62
CA GLU A 229 -33.03 16.72 -11.31
C GLU A 229 -34.18 16.82 -10.31
N SER A 230 -33.86 16.92 -9.02
CA SER A 230 -34.78 17.48 -8.06
C SER A 230 -34.82 18.96 -8.40
N THR A 231 -35.89 19.33 -9.09
CA THR A 231 -36.40 20.68 -9.29
C THR A 231 -35.85 21.64 -8.24
N SER A 232 -35.09 22.62 -8.72
CA SER A 232 -34.81 23.84 -8.00
C SER A 232 -36.14 24.50 -7.64
N GLU A 233 -36.60 24.35 -6.40
CA GLU A 233 -37.53 25.29 -5.78
C GLU A 233 -37.18 25.37 -4.29
N SER A 234 -36.84 26.60 -3.89
CA SER A 234 -36.75 26.99 -2.49
C SER A 234 -38.11 26.83 -1.85
N GLU A 235 -38.19 26.07 -0.75
CA GLU A 235 -38.86 26.45 0.50
C GLU A 235 -38.80 25.26 1.48
N SER A 236 -38.15 25.48 2.63
CA SER A 236 -38.41 24.70 3.85
C SER A 236 -39.57 25.38 4.61
N PRO A 237 -40.20 24.77 5.63
CA PRO A 237 -40.12 23.39 6.13
C PRO A 237 -41.50 22.74 6.41
N GLU A 238 -41.64 21.42 6.33
CA GLU A 238 -42.51 20.71 7.30
C GLU A 238 -42.18 19.22 7.44
N LEU A 239 -42.09 18.79 8.70
CA LEU A 239 -41.97 17.42 9.17
C LEU A 239 -43.22 16.61 8.77
N GLN A 240 -43.04 15.40 8.26
CA GLN A 240 -43.88 14.26 8.64
C GLN A 240 -43.18 12.92 8.38
N SER A 241 -43.25 12.10 9.42
CA SER A 241 -42.74 10.75 9.65
C SER A 241 -43.52 9.66 8.91
N ILE A 242 -43.01 8.41 9.04
CA ILE A 242 -43.62 7.08 8.81
C ILE A 242 -43.13 6.45 7.49
N GLU A 243 -42.06 5.64 7.50
CA GLU A 243 -42.01 4.21 7.92
C GLU A 243 -42.79 3.30 6.94
N SER A 244 -42.06 2.55 6.10
CA SER A 244 -42.07 1.08 6.06
C SER A 244 -41.45 0.53 4.76
N ASP A 245 -40.34 -0.19 4.91
CA ASP A 245 -39.92 -1.26 3.99
C ASP A 245 -41.00 -2.35 3.94
N PRO A 246 -41.11 -3.08 2.83
CA PRO A 246 -41.21 -4.52 2.96
C PRO A 246 -40.30 -5.24 1.97
N PHE A 247 -39.22 -5.80 2.52
CA PHE A 247 -38.52 -6.95 1.97
C PHE A 247 -39.38 -8.20 2.22
N LEU A 248 -39.61 -8.99 1.15
CA LEU A 248 -40.10 -10.38 1.11
C LEU A 248 -41.61 -10.64 1.28
N SER A 249 -42.25 -11.16 0.22
CA SER A 249 -43.15 -12.34 0.29
C SER A 249 -43.39 -12.98 -1.09
N ASN A 250 -43.01 -14.26 -1.20
CA ASN A 250 -43.62 -15.38 -1.95
C ASN A 250 -43.70 -15.41 -3.49
N THR A 251 -42.77 -16.20 -4.06
CA THR A 251 -42.96 -17.48 -4.78
C THR A 251 -44.37 -17.91 -5.19
N GLN A 252 -44.61 -18.10 -6.50
CA GLN A 252 -45.40 -19.22 -7.03
C GLN A 252 -45.00 -19.58 -8.48
N GLU A 253 -44.82 -20.88 -8.71
CA GLU A 253 -44.48 -21.57 -9.96
C GLU A 253 -45.60 -21.47 -11.03
N GLY A 254 -45.25 -21.66 -12.32
CA GLY A 254 -46.24 -22.02 -13.34
C GLY A 254 -45.83 -21.72 -14.79
N SER A 255 -45.67 -22.78 -15.57
CA SER A 255 -45.16 -22.84 -16.95
C SER A 255 -46.16 -22.44 -18.05
N SER A 256 -45.57 -21.96 -19.16
CA SER A 256 -45.93 -22.10 -20.59
C SER A 256 -46.96 -21.18 -21.30
N ALA A 257 -46.45 -20.68 -22.45
CA ALA A 257 -47.08 -20.45 -23.75
C ALA A 257 -47.56 -19.03 -24.15
N SER A 258 -46.65 -18.32 -24.82
CA SER A 258 -46.80 -17.60 -26.11
C SER A 258 -47.99 -16.66 -26.36
N VAL A 259 -47.71 -15.35 -26.55
CA VAL A 259 -48.25 -14.51 -27.64
C VAL A 259 -47.22 -13.40 -27.96
N ASP A 260 -46.93 -13.24 -29.25
CA ASP A 260 -46.03 -12.25 -29.84
C ASP A 260 -46.62 -10.83 -29.93
N THR A 261 -45.69 -9.85 -29.98
CA THR A 261 -45.76 -8.51 -30.62
C THR A 261 -46.28 -7.30 -29.79
N PRO A 262 -45.87 -6.06 -30.14
CA PRO A 262 -44.82 -5.33 -29.43
C PRO A 262 -45.38 -4.04 -28.79
N SER A 263 -44.83 -3.59 -27.67
CA SER A 263 -45.12 -2.24 -27.18
C SER A 263 -43.87 -1.60 -26.62
N GLN A 264 -43.56 -0.45 -27.22
CA GLN A 264 -42.46 0.44 -26.94
C GLN A 264 -42.34 0.72 -25.44
N ALA A 265 -41.16 0.46 -24.89
CA ALA A 265 -40.73 1.01 -23.61
C ALA A 265 -39.55 1.98 -23.87
N PRO A 266 -39.47 3.09 -23.11
CA PRO A 266 -38.58 4.21 -23.41
C PRO A 266 -37.12 3.83 -23.25
N ASN A 267 -36.25 4.47 -24.03
CA ASN A 267 -34.78 4.34 -24.04
C ASN A 267 -34.16 4.22 -22.63
N THR A 268 -34.09 3.02 -22.07
CA THR A 268 -33.27 2.72 -20.91
C THR A 268 -31.86 2.50 -21.42
N LYS A 269 -31.04 3.56 -21.34
CA LYS A 269 -29.61 3.47 -21.63
C LYS A 269 -29.00 2.42 -20.69
N LYS A 270 -28.60 1.27 -21.24
CA LYS A 270 -27.98 0.16 -20.49
C LYS A 270 -26.80 0.68 -19.66
N THR A 271 -26.82 0.38 -18.36
CA THR A 271 -25.74 0.78 -17.43
C THR A 271 -24.46 0.02 -17.74
N ALA A 272 -23.33 0.51 -17.25
CA ALA A 272 -22.04 -0.18 -17.42
C ALA A 272 -22.07 -1.62 -16.83
N TRP A 273 -22.83 -1.81 -15.75
CA TRP A 273 -23.02 -3.11 -15.11
C TRP A 273 -23.87 -4.08 -15.93
N ASP A 274 -24.82 -3.58 -16.71
CA ASP A 274 -25.61 -4.43 -17.63
C ASP A 274 -24.73 -4.98 -18.76
N ARG A 275 -23.76 -4.19 -19.24
CA ARG A 275 -22.80 -4.65 -20.26
C ARG A 275 -21.88 -5.73 -19.72
N ILE A 276 -21.47 -5.62 -18.45
CA ILE A 276 -20.63 -6.65 -17.81
C ILE A 276 -21.41 -7.95 -17.67
N ARG A 277 -22.67 -7.89 -17.20
CA ARG A 277 -23.53 -9.09 -17.08
C ARG A 277 -23.82 -9.77 -18.42
N GLU A 278 -23.99 -8.99 -19.49
CA GLU A 278 -24.12 -9.54 -20.84
C GLU A 278 -22.82 -10.18 -21.35
N SER A 279 -21.65 -9.66 -20.95
CA SER A 279 -20.35 -10.20 -21.34
C SER A 279 -19.92 -11.46 -20.57
N SER A 280 -20.40 -11.65 -19.33
CA SER A 280 -20.06 -12.81 -18.49
C SER A 280 -21.00 -14.01 -18.64
N GLY A 281 -22.05 -13.89 -19.46
CA GLY A 281 -23.08 -14.92 -19.67
C GLY A 281 -22.91 -15.73 -20.96
N LYS A 282 -21.72 -15.70 -21.61
CA LYS A 282 -21.38 -16.52 -22.77
C LYS A 282 -20.25 -17.48 -22.47
#